data_AF-A0A4U0MRF7-F1
#
_entry.id   AF-A0A4U0MRF7-F1
#
_cell.length_a   1.000
_cell.length_b   1.000
_cell.length_c   1.000
_cell.angle_alpha   90.00
_cell.angle_beta   90.00
_cell.angle_gamma   90.00
#
_symmetry.space_group_name_H-M   'P 1'
#
loop_
_entity.id
_entity.type
_entity.pdbx_description
1 polymer ?
#
loop_
_entity_poly.entity_id
_entity_poly.type
_entity_poly.pdbx_seq_one_letter_code
_entity_poly.pdbx_strand_id
1 'polypeptide(L)'
;MTAKQDAPRLSDLMPWSVAPLRLGRSWVMGPDPAALRARWNALVAAEDAAVRERLFRPSRARTLHSAVGQLPGQATPTGRLARADGPCPEPVRVLHGPFDRQWLLPDQRLIDAARPELWRVADGRQLFAVECGQLPQVPGPAVVCSALLPDGRSPAGRPGRIRPLYRRPGGCEPNLAPGLSGLLARRLDRPVEPVHVLAWIVAAAHHSPDGCTVPLTADPAVWDSGVALGERLLWLQTHGGYSPGGGAGERPRMPGGRRPYVRAALPARGLPDTIGYDPEDEALLLGGGRISPVPPGAWEFHAGGVRVLEEWFAQRTGGGAETEPPEPGSLAALRPTSWPQEWTSELLELITVLALLAELAPRGEELRQRTADGPAIGRVELRAAGIVPAPAAARRPASVLDHHEEGPEGQFVLL
;
A
#
# COMPACT_ATOMS: atom_id res chain seq x y z
N MET A 1 19.39 5.38 -29.91
CA MET A 1 18.44 5.58 -28.79
C MET A 1 19.05 6.64 -27.88
N THR A 2 18.33 7.72 -27.59
CA THR A 2 18.76 8.67 -26.55
C THR A 2 18.75 7.96 -25.19
N ALA A 3 19.60 8.36 -24.24
CA ALA A 3 19.69 7.75 -22.90
C ALA A 3 18.32 7.66 -22.19
N LYS A 4 17.43 8.62 -22.46
CA LYS A 4 16.04 8.68 -21.97
C LYS A 4 15.16 7.51 -22.43
N GLN A 5 15.46 6.89 -23.58
CA GLN A 5 14.71 5.75 -24.14
C GLN A 5 15.22 4.38 -23.65
N ASP A 6 16.41 4.31 -23.03
CA ASP A 6 17.01 3.03 -22.62
C ASP A 6 16.89 2.72 -21.12
N ALA A 7 16.23 3.57 -20.31
CA ALA A 7 16.06 3.30 -18.88
C ALA A 7 15.19 2.04 -18.62
N PRO A 8 15.57 1.17 -17.65
CA PRO A 8 14.80 -0.04 -17.36
C PRO A 8 13.44 0.25 -16.75
N ARG A 9 12.49 -0.68 -16.96
CA ARG A 9 11.18 -0.63 -16.31
C ARG A 9 11.26 -1.19 -14.90
N LEU A 10 10.33 -0.80 -14.04
CA LEU A 10 10.21 -1.44 -12.72
C LEU A 10 10.02 -2.96 -12.84
N SER A 11 9.31 -3.43 -13.87
CA SER A 11 9.17 -4.86 -14.15
C SER A 11 10.45 -5.57 -14.57
N ASP A 12 11.42 -4.83 -15.10
CA ASP A 12 12.74 -5.36 -15.44
C ASP A 12 13.57 -5.56 -14.18
N LEU A 13 13.41 -4.69 -13.17
CA LEU A 13 14.18 -4.72 -11.92
C LEU A 13 13.57 -5.63 -10.85
N MET A 14 12.24 -5.60 -10.69
CA MET A 14 11.48 -6.38 -9.72
C MET A 14 10.49 -7.32 -10.44
N PRO A 15 10.95 -8.51 -10.90
CA PRO A 15 10.22 -9.32 -11.88
C PRO A 15 8.93 -9.96 -11.36
N TRP A 16 8.85 -10.34 -10.08
CA TRP A 16 7.62 -10.86 -9.50
C TRP A 16 6.67 -9.71 -9.17
N SER A 17 5.45 -9.80 -9.68
CA SER A 17 4.36 -8.89 -9.37
C SER A 17 3.07 -9.66 -9.19
N VAL A 18 2.21 -9.11 -8.33
CA VAL A 18 0.89 -9.66 -8.03
C VAL A 18 -0.16 -8.60 -8.37
N ALA A 19 -1.26 -9.05 -8.96
CA ALA A 19 -2.41 -8.19 -9.21
C ALA A 19 -3.09 -7.80 -7.89
N PRO A 20 -3.80 -6.66 -7.82
CA PRO A 20 -4.54 -6.25 -6.64
C PRO A 20 -5.45 -7.35 -6.08
N LEU A 21 -5.72 -7.25 -4.78
CA LEU A 21 -6.78 -8.01 -4.12
C LEU A 21 -8.12 -7.63 -4.75
N ARG A 22 -9.03 -8.59 -4.81
CA ARG A 22 -10.43 -8.34 -5.17
C ARG A 22 -11.26 -8.74 -3.97
N LEU A 23 -11.79 -7.77 -3.23
CA LEU A 23 -12.64 -8.06 -2.07
C LEU A 23 -13.98 -8.64 -2.53
N GLY A 24 -14.59 -8.05 -3.56
CA GLY A 24 -15.90 -8.45 -4.10
C GLY A 24 -17.09 -7.96 -3.27
N ARG A 25 -16.82 -7.35 -2.11
CA ARG A 25 -17.81 -6.79 -1.19
C ARG A 25 -17.13 -5.71 -0.34
N SER A 26 -17.80 -4.57 -0.17
CA SER A 26 -17.22 -3.40 0.52
C SER A 26 -17.23 -3.52 2.04
N TRP A 27 -18.09 -4.37 2.60
CA TRP A 27 -18.28 -4.44 4.06
C TRP A 27 -17.12 -5.10 4.81
N VAL A 28 -16.26 -5.86 4.12
CA VAL A 28 -15.13 -6.62 4.72
C VAL A 28 -13.90 -5.76 5.04
N MET A 29 -13.89 -4.51 4.58
CA MET A 29 -12.83 -3.54 4.81
C MET A 29 -13.43 -2.21 5.26
N GLY A 30 -12.66 -1.43 6.01
CA GLY A 30 -13.05 -0.08 6.38
C GLY A 30 -12.08 0.61 7.34
N PRO A 31 -12.29 1.90 7.61
CA PRO A 31 -11.41 2.69 8.47
C PRO A 31 -11.57 2.40 9.97
N ASP A 32 -12.66 1.74 10.39
CA ASP A 32 -12.97 1.45 11.78
C ASP A 32 -13.09 -0.07 12.04
N PRO A 33 -12.25 -0.66 12.92
CA PRO A 33 -12.30 -2.09 13.19
C PRO A 33 -13.54 -2.47 14.01
N ALA A 34 -14.11 -1.56 14.82
CA ALA A 34 -15.32 -1.84 15.57
C ALA A 34 -16.53 -2.05 14.64
N ALA A 35 -16.66 -1.23 13.60
CA ALA A 35 -17.64 -1.42 12.55
C ALA A 35 -17.45 -2.76 11.82
N LEU A 36 -16.22 -3.19 11.53
CA LEU A 36 -15.99 -4.52 10.92
C LEU A 36 -16.47 -5.66 11.82
N ARG A 37 -16.23 -5.58 13.13
CA ARG A 37 -16.75 -6.57 14.09
C ARG A 37 -18.28 -6.54 14.17
N ALA A 38 -18.88 -5.35 14.18
CA ALA A 38 -20.34 -5.22 14.16
C ALA A 38 -20.95 -5.84 12.90
N ARG A 39 -20.32 -5.65 11.74
CA ARG A 39 -20.72 -6.26 10.47
C ARG A 39 -20.64 -7.78 10.50
N TRP A 40 -19.54 -8.32 11.00
CA TRP A 40 -19.40 -9.77 11.19
C TRP A 40 -20.48 -10.32 12.11
N ASN A 41 -20.69 -9.69 13.27
CA ASN A 41 -21.69 -10.14 14.24
C ASN A 41 -23.10 -10.10 13.65
N ALA A 42 -23.44 -9.07 12.86
CA ALA A 42 -24.73 -9.00 12.17
C ALA A 42 -24.88 -10.11 11.12
N LEU A 43 -23.81 -10.48 10.39
CA LEU A 43 -23.83 -11.60 9.45
C LEU A 43 -24.06 -12.95 10.16
N VAL A 44 -23.34 -13.19 11.25
CA VAL A 44 -23.43 -14.45 12.02
C VAL A 44 -24.74 -14.54 12.82
N ALA A 45 -25.29 -13.42 13.32
CA ALA A 45 -26.57 -13.41 14.02
C ALA A 45 -27.78 -13.63 13.11
N ALA A 46 -27.63 -13.47 11.79
CA ALA A 46 -28.71 -13.75 10.85
C ALA A 46 -28.95 -15.27 10.74
N GLU A 47 -29.96 -15.78 11.46
CA GLU A 47 -30.35 -17.20 11.46
C GLU A 47 -31.04 -17.62 10.15
N ASP A 48 -31.84 -16.72 9.56
CA ASP A 48 -32.48 -16.96 8.27
C ASP A 48 -31.45 -16.99 7.14
N ALA A 49 -31.41 -18.10 6.41
CA ALA A 49 -30.42 -18.35 5.36
C ALA A 49 -30.50 -17.32 4.21
N ALA A 50 -31.70 -16.89 3.82
CA ALA A 50 -31.89 -15.93 2.74
C ALA A 50 -31.49 -14.51 3.16
N VAL A 51 -31.74 -14.14 4.42
CA VAL A 51 -31.24 -12.89 5.02
C VAL A 51 -29.72 -12.91 5.09
N ARG A 52 -29.13 -13.99 5.61
CA ARG A 52 -27.66 -14.14 5.69
C ARG A 52 -27.01 -14.06 4.32
N GLU A 53 -27.57 -14.71 3.30
CA GLU A 53 -27.05 -14.65 1.93
C GLU A 53 -27.12 -13.24 1.35
N ARG A 54 -28.24 -12.53 1.56
CA ARG A 54 -28.39 -11.13 1.13
C ARG A 54 -27.38 -10.20 1.80
N LEU A 55 -27.17 -10.35 3.11
CA LEU A 55 -26.17 -9.59 3.87
C LEU A 55 -24.74 -9.87 3.38
N PHE A 56 -24.43 -11.14 3.10
CA PHE A 56 -23.12 -11.57 2.64
C PHE A 56 -22.73 -10.95 1.30
N ARG A 57 -23.69 -10.79 0.38
CA ARG A 57 -23.51 -10.38 -1.02
C ARG A 57 -22.60 -11.37 -1.78
N PRO A 58 -23.14 -12.55 -2.16
CA PRO A 58 -22.39 -13.55 -2.89
C PRO A 58 -21.94 -13.02 -4.25
N SER A 59 -20.79 -13.51 -4.69
CA SER A 59 -20.25 -13.28 -6.03
C SER A 59 -20.03 -14.62 -6.71
N ARG A 60 -19.68 -14.59 -8.00
CA ARG A 60 -19.24 -15.79 -8.72
C ARG A 60 -18.05 -16.53 -8.06
N ALA A 61 -17.26 -15.82 -7.25
CA ALA A 61 -16.04 -16.37 -6.65
C ALA A 61 -16.21 -16.78 -5.19
N ARG A 62 -17.14 -16.16 -4.47
CA ARG A 62 -17.38 -16.42 -3.04
C ARG A 62 -18.87 -16.40 -2.74
N THR A 63 -19.31 -17.44 -2.06
CA THR A 63 -20.67 -17.67 -1.55
C THR A 63 -20.58 -18.15 -0.12
N LEU A 64 -21.71 -18.19 0.60
CA LEU A 64 -21.77 -18.80 1.94
C LEU A 64 -21.31 -20.26 1.97
N HIS A 65 -21.33 -20.94 0.82
CA HIS A 65 -20.96 -22.35 0.67
C HIS A 65 -19.56 -22.56 0.10
N SER A 66 -18.78 -21.49 -0.05
CA SER A 66 -17.39 -21.60 -0.48
C SER A 66 -16.52 -22.19 0.62
N ALA A 67 -15.89 -23.32 0.32
CA ALA A 67 -14.84 -23.90 1.15
C ALA A 67 -13.49 -23.55 0.52
N VAL A 68 -12.64 -22.86 1.27
CA VAL A 68 -11.32 -22.40 0.82
C VAL A 68 -10.32 -22.60 1.94
N GLY A 69 -9.05 -22.78 1.58
CA GLY A 69 -7.98 -22.85 2.58
C GLY A 69 -7.85 -21.55 3.37
N GLN A 70 -7.16 -21.67 4.49
CA GLN A 70 -6.83 -20.58 5.40
C GLN A 70 -5.92 -19.57 4.70
N LEU A 71 -6.11 -18.28 4.99
CA LEU A 71 -5.17 -17.28 4.53
C LEU A 71 -3.83 -17.46 5.28
N PRO A 72 -2.68 -17.49 4.57
CA PRO A 72 -1.39 -17.69 5.21
C PRO A 72 -1.12 -16.67 6.33
N GLY A 73 -0.67 -17.15 7.48
CA GLY A 73 -0.41 -16.33 8.66
C GLY A 73 -1.65 -15.86 9.42
N GLN A 74 -2.85 -16.33 9.06
CA GLN A 74 -4.11 -15.96 9.70
C GLN A 74 -4.73 -17.17 10.40
N ALA A 75 -5.31 -16.97 11.57
CA ALA A 75 -6.04 -18.02 12.29
C ALA A 75 -7.54 -17.94 11.99
N THR A 76 -7.93 -18.26 10.76
CA THR A 76 -9.33 -18.23 10.32
C THR A 76 -9.87 -19.62 9.99
N PRO A 77 -11.16 -19.93 10.30
CA PRO A 77 -11.77 -21.21 9.92
C PRO A 77 -11.84 -21.41 8.40
N THR A 78 -11.73 -22.67 7.96
CA THR A 78 -11.78 -23.04 6.53
C THR A 78 -13.14 -23.58 6.08
N GLY A 79 -14.03 -23.91 7.02
CA GLY A 79 -15.38 -24.42 6.76
C GLY A 79 -16.32 -23.35 6.18
N ARG A 80 -17.44 -23.77 5.60
CA ARG A 80 -18.43 -22.87 4.97
C ARG A 80 -19.04 -21.84 5.92
N LEU A 81 -19.17 -20.59 5.46
CA LEU A 81 -19.82 -19.51 6.21
C LEU A 81 -21.32 -19.73 6.46
N ALA A 82 -21.98 -20.56 5.67
CA ALA A 82 -23.37 -20.97 5.91
C ALA A 82 -23.57 -21.55 7.33
N ARG A 83 -22.52 -22.15 7.90
CA ARG A 83 -22.49 -22.75 9.25
C ARG A 83 -21.65 -21.94 10.24
N ALA A 84 -21.25 -20.71 9.89
CA ALA A 84 -20.42 -19.91 10.77
C ALA A 84 -21.20 -19.51 12.03
N ASP A 85 -20.62 -19.81 13.18
CA ASP A 85 -21.05 -19.47 14.54
C ASP A 85 -19.89 -18.88 15.38
N GLY A 86 -18.68 -18.83 14.80
CA GLY A 86 -17.45 -18.41 15.46
C GLY A 86 -17.27 -16.90 15.61
N PRO A 87 -16.28 -16.48 16.42
CA PRO A 87 -15.97 -15.08 16.66
C PRO A 87 -15.51 -14.38 15.37
N CYS A 88 -15.60 -13.05 15.37
CA CYS A 88 -15.06 -12.23 14.29
C CYS A 88 -13.54 -12.47 14.16
N PRO A 89 -13.02 -12.76 12.96
CA PRO A 89 -11.57 -12.80 12.76
C PRO A 89 -10.99 -11.43 13.08
N GLU A 90 -9.83 -11.42 13.75
CA GLU A 90 -9.18 -10.19 14.18
C GLU A 90 -8.90 -9.29 12.96
N PRO A 91 -9.48 -8.08 12.86
CA PRO A 91 -9.20 -7.20 11.75
C PRO A 91 -7.72 -6.86 11.68
N VAL A 92 -7.12 -6.97 10.49
CA VAL A 92 -5.70 -6.64 10.27
C VAL A 92 -5.56 -5.33 9.54
N ARG A 93 -4.48 -4.61 9.84
CA ARG A 93 -4.16 -3.35 9.17
C ARG A 93 -3.57 -3.63 7.78
N VAL A 94 -4.12 -2.98 6.77
CA VAL A 94 -3.66 -3.05 5.37
C VAL A 94 -3.49 -1.64 4.80
N LEU A 95 -2.73 -1.53 3.71
CA LEU A 95 -2.68 -0.31 2.92
C LEU A 95 -3.79 -0.35 1.85
N HIS A 96 -4.70 0.63 1.88
CA HIS A 96 -5.83 0.79 0.95
C HIS A 96 -5.56 1.93 -0.04
N GLY A 97 -4.88 1.61 -1.14
CA GLY A 97 -4.32 2.64 -2.03
C GLY A 97 -3.23 3.49 -1.35
N PRO A 98 -2.78 4.59 -1.97
CA PRO A 98 -1.67 5.38 -1.44
C PRO A 98 -1.99 6.03 -0.09
N PHE A 99 -1.17 5.76 0.93
CA PHE A 99 -1.16 6.43 2.25
C PHE A 99 -2.41 6.26 3.14
N ASP A 100 -3.46 5.55 2.71
CA ASP A 100 -4.58 5.22 3.59
C ASP A 100 -4.38 3.85 4.23
N ARG A 101 -4.33 3.83 5.56
CA ARG A 101 -4.25 2.60 6.34
C ARG A 101 -5.66 2.28 6.80
N GLN A 102 -6.15 1.10 6.46
CA GLN A 102 -7.49 0.62 6.82
C GLN A 102 -7.43 -0.76 7.44
N TRP A 103 -8.57 -1.24 7.93
CA TRP A 103 -8.74 -2.56 8.50
C TRP A 103 -9.42 -3.50 7.51
N LEU A 104 -9.01 -4.76 7.48
CA LEU A 104 -9.57 -5.82 6.65
C LEU A 104 -9.88 -7.03 7.53
N LEU A 105 -11.02 -7.69 7.31
CA LEU A 105 -11.27 -9.03 7.85
C LEU A 105 -10.47 -10.07 7.05
N PRO A 106 -9.42 -10.68 7.61
CA PRO A 106 -8.45 -11.49 6.86
C PRO A 106 -8.92 -12.93 6.65
N ASP A 107 -10.14 -13.11 6.16
CA ASP A 107 -10.75 -14.42 5.95
C ASP A 107 -10.91 -14.70 4.45
N GLN A 108 -10.28 -15.79 3.97
CA GLN A 108 -10.29 -16.14 2.55
C GLN A 108 -11.70 -16.37 1.99
N ARG A 109 -12.64 -16.79 2.83
CA ARG A 109 -14.06 -17.03 2.48
C ARG A 109 -14.77 -15.71 2.16
N LEU A 110 -14.30 -14.61 2.74
CA LEU A 110 -14.84 -13.25 2.56
C LEU A 110 -14.24 -12.51 1.35
N ILE A 111 -13.17 -13.01 0.73
CA ILE A 111 -12.38 -12.27 -0.26
C ILE A 111 -12.35 -13.00 -1.60
N ASP A 112 -12.88 -12.34 -2.63
CA ASP A 112 -13.03 -12.86 -3.99
C ASP A 112 -11.71 -13.31 -4.65
N ALA A 113 -10.63 -12.55 -4.44
CA ALA A 113 -9.27 -12.92 -4.81
C ALA A 113 -8.29 -12.36 -3.76
N ALA A 114 -7.92 -13.20 -2.79
CA ALA A 114 -7.16 -12.79 -1.63
C ALA A 114 -5.64 -12.72 -1.85
N ARG A 115 -5.14 -13.30 -2.96
CA ARG A 115 -3.70 -13.40 -3.27
C ARG A 115 -2.87 -14.02 -2.13
N PRO A 116 -3.12 -15.28 -1.72
CA PRO A 116 -2.43 -15.93 -0.60
C PRO A 116 -0.90 -15.79 -0.66
N GLU A 117 -0.32 -15.74 -1.86
CA GLU A 117 1.10 -15.51 -2.10
C GLU A 117 1.66 -14.19 -1.51
N LEU A 118 0.83 -13.15 -1.38
CA LEU A 118 1.23 -11.91 -0.70
C LEU A 118 1.19 -12.07 0.81
N TRP A 119 0.20 -12.79 1.34
CA TRP A 119 0.04 -13.05 2.77
C TRP A 119 1.18 -13.89 3.33
N ARG A 120 1.64 -14.91 2.57
CA ARG A 120 2.79 -15.75 2.97
C ARG A 120 4.03 -14.92 3.30
N VAL A 121 4.28 -13.88 2.50
CA VAL A 121 5.48 -13.06 2.64
C VAL A 121 5.21 -11.77 3.41
N ALA A 122 4.01 -11.56 3.96
CA ALA A 122 3.63 -10.35 4.69
C ALA A 122 4.06 -10.43 6.17
N ASP A 123 5.36 -10.64 6.41
CA ASP A 123 5.95 -10.64 7.75
C ASP A 123 6.57 -9.28 8.12
N GLY A 124 7.11 -9.18 9.34
CA GLY A 124 7.72 -7.95 9.85
C GLY A 124 9.01 -7.51 9.14
N ARG A 125 9.54 -8.28 8.18
CA ARG A 125 10.71 -7.92 7.37
C ARG A 125 10.34 -7.49 5.95
N GLN A 126 9.06 -7.60 5.57
CA GLN A 126 8.63 -7.35 4.22
C GLN A 126 8.38 -5.87 3.94
N LEU A 127 8.79 -5.45 2.74
CA LEU A 127 8.37 -4.20 2.13
C LEU A 127 7.68 -4.52 0.80
N PHE A 128 6.62 -3.78 0.49
CA PHE A 128 5.90 -3.90 -0.77
C PHE A 128 6.07 -2.61 -1.56
N ALA A 129 6.57 -2.72 -2.79
CA ALA A 129 6.49 -1.65 -3.78
C ALA A 129 5.17 -1.76 -4.56
N VAL A 130 4.36 -0.70 -4.51
CA VAL A 130 3.10 -0.59 -5.23
C VAL A 130 3.30 0.36 -6.40
N GLU A 131 3.30 -0.19 -7.61
CA GLU A 131 3.34 0.58 -8.84
C GLU A 131 2.01 1.32 -9.01
N CYS A 132 2.04 2.66 -8.94
CA CYS A 132 0.84 3.47 -9.10
C CYS A 132 0.45 3.55 -10.58
N GLY A 133 -0.84 3.45 -10.87
CA GLY A 133 -1.34 3.63 -12.24
C GLY A 133 -1.04 5.04 -12.75
N GLN A 134 -0.54 5.16 -13.98
CA GLN A 134 -0.28 6.47 -14.58
C GLN A 134 -1.59 7.18 -14.93
N LEU A 135 -1.70 8.42 -14.45
CA LEU A 135 -2.63 9.42 -14.96
C LEU A 135 -1.82 10.60 -15.50
N PRO A 136 -1.88 10.88 -16.81
CA PRO A 136 -0.99 11.86 -17.45
C PRO A 136 -0.99 13.26 -16.86
N GLN A 137 -2.06 13.67 -16.17
CA GLN A 137 -2.24 15.05 -15.71
C GLN A 137 -2.16 15.24 -14.20
N VAL A 138 -2.01 14.16 -13.43
CA VAL A 138 -1.97 14.26 -11.96
C VAL A 138 -0.56 13.94 -11.47
N PRO A 139 0.12 14.89 -10.80
CA PRO A 139 1.43 14.64 -10.23
C PRO A 139 1.35 13.58 -9.12
N GLY A 140 2.48 12.95 -8.83
CA GLY A 140 2.57 11.99 -7.73
C GLY A 140 3.66 10.95 -7.95
N PRO A 141 3.98 10.16 -6.92
CA PRO A 141 4.98 9.11 -7.02
C PRO A 141 4.55 8.03 -8.02
N ALA A 142 5.51 7.46 -8.75
CA ALA A 142 5.28 6.28 -9.58
C ALA A 142 5.22 4.98 -8.77
N VAL A 143 5.87 4.99 -7.60
CA VAL A 143 5.91 3.86 -6.67
C VAL A 143 5.65 4.36 -5.26
N VAL A 144 4.73 3.71 -4.56
CA VAL A 144 4.51 3.89 -3.12
C VAL A 144 4.91 2.60 -2.42
N CYS A 145 5.62 2.71 -1.30
CA CYS A 145 6.05 1.58 -0.51
C CYS A 145 5.26 1.46 0.80
N SER A 146 5.14 0.23 1.28
CA SER A 146 4.46 -0.08 2.53
C SER A 146 5.08 -1.28 3.24
N ALA A 147 5.10 -1.23 4.57
CA ALA A 147 5.39 -2.38 5.44
C ALA A 147 4.11 -3.18 5.79
N LEU A 148 2.93 -2.64 5.46
CA LEU A 148 1.64 -3.34 5.55
C LEU A 148 1.31 -3.99 4.20
N LEU A 149 0.59 -5.11 4.23
CA LEU A 149 0.02 -5.73 3.02
C LEU A 149 -0.82 -4.70 2.24
N PRO A 150 -0.47 -4.37 1.00
CA PRO A 150 -1.28 -3.50 0.17
C PRO A 150 -2.39 -4.28 -0.52
N ASP A 151 -3.57 -3.68 -0.62
CA ASP A 151 -4.67 -4.24 -1.42
C ASP A 151 -4.49 -3.97 -2.93
N GLY A 152 -3.63 -3.01 -3.29
CA GLY A 152 -3.36 -2.60 -4.66
C GLY A 152 -4.43 -1.70 -5.28
N ARG A 153 -5.33 -1.11 -4.47
CA ARG A 153 -6.32 -0.14 -4.95
C ARG A 153 -5.64 1.05 -5.62
N SER A 154 -6.23 1.47 -6.73
CA SER A 154 -5.93 2.74 -7.37
C SER A 154 -7.17 3.61 -7.30
N PRO A 155 -7.15 4.74 -6.56
CA PRO A 155 -8.30 5.62 -6.44
C PRO A 155 -8.85 6.04 -7.80
N ALA A 156 -7.99 6.38 -8.76
CA ALA A 156 -8.39 6.74 -10.12
C ALA A 156 -8.60 5.55 -11.09
N GLY A 157 -8.93 4.36 -10.58
CA GLY A 157 -9.45 3.25 -11.37
C GLY A 157 -8.46 2.45 -12.23
N ARG A 158 -7.20 2.88 -12.39
CA ARG A 158 -6.17 2.10 -13.09
C ARG A 158 -5.39 1.21 -12.11
N PRO A 159 -5.67 -0.11 -12.02
CA PRO A 159 -5.05 -0.97 -11.02
C PRO A 159 -3.54 -1.07 -11.22
N GLY A 160 -2.82 -0.88 -10.12
CA GLY A 160 -1.37 -1.00 -10.06
C GLY A 160 -0.86 -2.45 -10.04
N ARG A 161 0.42 -2.61 -9.72
CA ARG A 161 1.04 -3.91 -9.43
C ARG A 161 1.70 -3.88 -8.07
N ILE A 162 1.51 -4.94 -7.29
CA ILE A 162 2.16 -5.13 -6.00
C ILE A 162 3.42 -5.96 -6.24
N ARG A 163 4.57 -5.46 -5.80
CA ARG A 163 5.89 -6.10 -5.94
C ARG A 163 6.51 -6.23 -4.55
N PRO A 164 6.41 -7.40 -3.90
CA PRO A 164 7.06 -7.64 -2.62
C PRO A 164 8.59 -7.57 -2.79
N LEU A 165 9.33 -7.06 -1.81
CA LEU A 165 10.79 -6.98 -1.86
C LEU A 165 11.42 -8.36 -1.72
N TYR A 166 10.84 -9.25 -0.92
CA TYR A 166 11.32 -10.61 -0.69
C TYR A 166 10.31 -11.65 -1.17
N ARG A 167 10.80 -12.71 -1.81
CA ARG A 167 9.97 -13.81 -2.33
C ARG A 167 9.73 -14.92 -1.32
N ARG A 168 10.50 -14.92 -0.23
CA ARG A 168 10.33 -15.81 0.92
C ARG A 168 10.13 -15.00 2.22
N PRO A 169 9.43 -15.59 3.21
CA PRO A 169 9.44 -15.07 4.58
C PRO A 169 10.86 -14.94 5.13
N GLY A 170 11.02 -14.16 6.20
CA GLY A 170 12.28 -13.90 6.87
C GLY A 170 13.17 -12.87 6.16
N GLY A 171 12.66 -12.18 5.15
CA GLY A 171 13.47 -11.27 4.31
C GLY A 171 14.44 -12.03 3.41
N CYS A 172 14.07 -13.23 2.96
CA CYS A 172 14.92 -14.09 2.15
C CYS A 172 14.54 -14.04 0.66
N GLU A 173 15.51 -14.33 -0.21
CA GLU A 173 15.37 -14.31 -1.67
C GLU A 173 14.73 -13.03 -2.22
N PRO A 174 15.52 -11.95 -2.42
CA PRO A 174 14.98 -10.70 -2.93
C PRO A 174 14.33 -10.86 -4.30
N ASN A 175 13.19 -10.19 -4.50
CA ASN A 175 12.51 -10.01 -5.77
C ASN A 175 13.23 -8.97 -6.62
N LEU A 176 14.48 -9.24 -6.94
CA LEU A 176 15.28 -8.48 -7.88
C LEU A 176 15.63 -9.38 -9.07
N ALA A 177 15.80 -8.78 -10.25
CA ALA A 177 16.28 -9.51 -11.40
C ALA A 177 17.62 -10.20 -11.06
N PRO A 178 17.75 -11.52 -11.28
CA PRO A 178 18.97 -12.24 -10.95
C PRO A 178 20.20 -11.58 -11.57
N GLY A 179 21.25 -11.36 -10.76
CA GLY A 179 22.47 -10.69 -11.20
C GLY A 179 22.45 -9.16 -11.14
N LEU A 180 21.29 -8.52 -10.91
CA LEU A 180 21.16 -7.05 -10.85
C LEU A 180 22.05 -6.43 -9.76
N SER A 181 21.88 -6.85 -8.50
CA SER A 181 22.68 -6.30 -7.39
C SER A 181 24.18 -6.51 -7.60
N GLY A 182 24.58 -7.66 -8.16
CA GLY A 182 25.98 -7.94 -8.46
C GLY A 182 26.56 -7.06 -9.58
N LEU A 183 25.76 -6.76 -10.61
CA LEU A 183 26.16 -5.80 -11.65
C LEU A 183 26.30 -4.39 -11.09
N LEU A 184 25.30 -3.93 -10.32
CA LEU A 184 25.32 -2.60 -9.70
C LEU A 184 26.53 -2.47 -8.77
N ALA A 185 26.78 -3.48 -7.93
CA ALA A 185 27.91 -3.46 -7.01
C ALA A 185 29.25 -3.32 -7.72
N ARG A 186 29.46 -4.04 -8.83
CA ARG A 186 30.67 -3.92 -9.65
C ARG A 186 30.76 -2.58 -10.37
N ARG A 187 29.65 -2.07 -10.92
CA ARG A 187 29.65 -0.81 -11.67
C ARG A 187 29.86 0.41 -10.79
N LEU A 188 29.37 0.35 -9.56
CA LEU A 188 29.45 1.46 -8.62
C LEU A 188 30.66 1.34 -7.68
N ASP A 189 31.32 0.18 -7.63
CA ASP A 189 32.40 -0.17 -6.69
C ASP A 189 31.98 -0.07 -5.21
N ARG A 190 30.79 -0.61 -4.89
CA ARG A 190 30.20 -0.56 -3.54
C ARG A 190 29.23 -1.72 -3.30
N PRO A 191 28.97 -2.10 -2.04
CA PRO A 191 27.97 -3.12 -1.73
C PRO A 191 26.55 -2.63 -2.06
N VAL A 192 25.77 -3.47 -2.75
CA VAL A 192 24.38 -3.18 -3.13
C VAL A 192 23.46 -4.24 -2.54
N GLU A 193 22.84 -3.90 -1.42
CA GLU A 193 21.82 -4.72 -0.77
C GLU A 193 20.46 -4.55 -1.46
N PRO A 194 19.52 -5.52 -1.28
CA PRO A 194 18.21 -5.41 -1.89
C PRO A 194 17.44 -4.14 -1.53
N VAL A 195 17.59 -3.70 -0.27
CA VAL A 195 16.94 -2.48 0.21
C VAL A 195 17.52 -1.22 -0.44
N HIS A 196 18.82 -1.18 -0.78
CA HIS A 196 19.40 -0.07 -1.52
C HIS A 196 18.77 0.06 -2.92
N VAL A 197 18.48 -1.07 -3.57
CA VAL A 197 17.79 -1.07 -4.87
C VAL A 197 16.36 -0.58 -4.73
N LEU A 198 15.64 -1.01 -3.68
CA LEU A 198 14.28 -0.51 -3.42
C LEU A 198 14.28 0.99 -3.11
N ALA A 199 15.21 1.47 -2.28
CA ALA A 199 15.38 2.88 -1.98
C ALA A 199 15.61 3.70 -3.26
N TRP A 200 16.55 3.25 -4.10
CA TRP A 200 16.78 3.86 -5.41
C TRP A 200 15.52 3.89 -6.28
N ILE A 201 14.78 2.77 -6.35
CA ILE A 201 13.51 2.70 -7.09
C ILE A 201 12.54 3.78 -6.61
N VAL A 202 12.34 3.92 -5.29
CA VAL A 202 11.38 4.90 -4.74
C VAL A 202 11.80 6.34 -5.05
N ALA A 203 13.09 6.63 -5.08
CA ALA A 203 13.61 7.97 -5.36
C ALA A 203 13.64 8.33 -6.85
N ALA A 204 13.99 7.38 -7.72
CA ALA A 204 14.27 7.63 -9.15
C ALA A 204 13.11 7.25 -10.08
N ALA A 205 12.16 6.42 -9.62
CA ALA A 205 11.04 5.99 -10.44
C ALA A 205 10.14 7.16 -10.86
N HIS A 206 9.74 7.15 -12.12
CA HIS A 206 8.77 8.11 -12.65
C HIS A 206 7.83 7.45 -13.65
N HIS A 207 6.66 8.08 -13.82
CA HIS A 207 5.68 7.67 -14.82
C HIS A 207 6.22 7.91 -16.22
N SER A 208 6.03 6.93 -17.11
CA SER A 208 6.30 7.05 -18.54
C SER A 208 5.17 6.38 -19.32
N PRO A 209 4.84 6.81 -20.55
CA PRO A 209 3.73 6.24 -21.34
C PRO A 209 3.71 4.70 -21.41
N ASP A 210 4.88 4.09 -21.29
CA ASP A 210 5.15 2.67 -21.36
C ASP A 210 5.14 1.93 -19.99
N GLY A 211 4.77 2.61 -18.91
CA GLY A 211 4.78 2.13 -17.53
C GLY A 211 5.81 2.82 -16.62
N CYS A 212 5.98 2.32 -15.40
CA CYS A 212 6.96 2.86 -14.46
C CYS A 212 8.40 2.62 -14.94
N THR A 213 9.14 3.70 -15.18
CA THR A 213 10.55 3.67 -15.58
C THR A 213 11.44 4.01 -14.39
N VAL A 214 12.57 3.32 -14.25
CA VAL A 214 13.56 3.51 -13.17
C VAL A 214 14.94 3.72 -13.80
N PRO A 215 15.35 4.97 -14.06
CA PRO A 215 16.70 5.24 -14.52
C PRO A 215 17.73 4.73 -13.51
N LEU A 216 18.77 4.04 -14.00
CA LEU A 216 19.90 3.60 -13.18
C LEU A 216 21.13 4.42 -13.57
N THR A 217 21.86 4.91 -12.57
CA THR A 217 23.11 5.63 -12.76
C THR A 217 24.32 4.70 -12.65
N ALA A 218 25.40 5.02 -13.37
CA ALA A 218 26.72 4.44 -13.16
C ALA A 218 27.63 5.38 -12.34
N ASP A 219 27.15 6.55 -11.91
CA ASP A 219 27.87 7.47 -11.02
C ASP A 219 27.66 7.06 -9.56
N PRO A 220 28.72 6.66 -8.82
CA PRO A 220 28.60 6.25 -7.43
C PRO A 220 28.03 7.35 -6.52
N ALA A 221 28.42 8.61 -6.71
CA ALA A 221 27.96 9.72 -5.87
C ALA A 221 26.49 10.04 -6.10
N VAL A 222 26.00 9.92 -7.34
CA VAL A 222 24.57 10.03 -7.65
C VAL A 222 23.82 8.87 -7.01
N TRP A 223 24.34 7.64 -7.13
CA TRP A 223 23.76 6.45 -6.51
C TRP A 223 23.56 6.61 -5.00
N ASP A 224 24.60 6.97 -4.25
CA ASP A 224 24.51 7.16 -2.80
C ASP A 224 23.50 8.24 -2.42
N SER A 225 23.51 9.36 -3.15
CA SER A 225 22.57 10.46 -2.91
C SER A 225 21.12 10.00 -3.12
N GLY A 226 20.88 9.20 -4.16
CA GLY A 226 19.56 8.66 -4.46
C GLY A 226 19.12 7.56 -3.51
N VAL A 227 20.03 6.68 -3.06
CA VAL A 227 19.74 5.69 -2.03
C VAL A 227 19.39 6.38 -0.71
N ALA A 228 20.18 7.37 -0.26
CA ALA A 228 19.90 8.10 0.97
C ALA A 228 18.55 8.84 0.93
N LEU A 229 18.20 9.44 -0.21
CA LEU A 229 16.86 10.01 -0.43
C LEU A 229 15.79 8.92 -0.38
N GLY A 230 16.02 7.81 -1.07
CA GLY A 230 15.13 6.66 -1.13
C GLY A 230 14.83 6.04 0.23
N GLU A 231 15.84 5.88 1.08
CA GLU A 231 15.67 5.38 2.45
C GLU A 231 14.84 6.34 3.30
N ARG A 232 15.04 7.65 3.13
CA ARG A 232 14.20 8.66 3.79
C ARG A 232 12.75 8.57 3.31
N LEU A 233 12.52 8.38 2.02
CA LEU A 233 11.19 8.18 1.45
C LEU A 233 10.55 6.87 1.96
N LEU A 234 11.29 5.78 2.02
CA LEU A 234 10.83 4.50 2.57
C LEU A 234 10.41 4.65 4.03
N TRP A 235 11.21 5.31 4.87
CA TRP A 235 10.87 5.57 6.27
C TRP A 235 9.56 6.38 6.40
N LEU A 236 9.38 7.42 5.57
CA LEU A 236 8.15 8.22 5.56
C LEU A 236 6.93 7.41 5.08
N GLN A 237 7.02 6.74 3.93
CA GLN A 237 5.90 6.01 3.33
C GLN A 237 5.45 4.80 4.17
N THR A 238 6.38 4.22 4.95
CA THR A 238 6.08 3.13 5.89
C THR A 238 5.69 3.62 7.29
N HIS A 239 5.58 4.95 7.51
CA HIS A 239 5.30 5.55 8.82
C HIS A 239 6.29 5.10 9.93
N GLY A 240 7.56 4.90 9.58
CA GLY A 240 8.61 4.38 10.47
C GLY A 240 8.70 2.86 10.55
N GLY A 241 7.87 2.12 9.80
CA GLY A 241 7.97 0.66 9.70
C GLY A 241 9.27 0.18 9.05
N TYR A 242 9.86 0.99 8.18
CA TYR A 242 11.24 0.83 7.70
C TYR A 242 12.20 1.62 8.60
N SER A 243 13.27 0.97 9.07
CA SER A 243 14.42 1.64 9.68
C SER A 243 15.71 1.09 9.06
N PRO A 244 16.65 1.97 8.65
CA PRO A 244 18.01 1.53 8.30
C PRO A 244 18.62 0.74 9.47
N GLY A 245 19.18 -0.44 9.20
CA GLY A 245 19.75 -1.33 10.22
C GLY A 245 18.77 -2.25 10.97
N GLY A 246 17.46 -2.16 10.69
CA GLY A 246 16.43 -3.02 11.28
C GLY A 246 15.83 -2.49 12.59
N GLY A 247 14.72 -3.10 13.03
CA GLY A 247 13.96 -2.71 14.23
C GLY A 247 12.77 -1.79 13.94
N ALA A 248 12.00 -1.46 14.99
CA ALA A 248 10.91 -0.49 14.89
C ALA A 248 11.52 0.92 14.82
N GLY A 249 11.45 1.55 13.65
CA GLY A 249 11.91 2.91 13.46
C GLY A 249 11.08 3.92 14.24
N GLU A 250 11.66 5.07 14.55
CA GLU A 250 10.90 6.18 15.13
C GLU A 250 9.81 6.64 14.17
N ARG A 251 8.62 6.92 14.68
CA ARG A 251 7.54 7.50 13.85
C ARG A 251 7.95 8.88 13.33
N PRO A 252 7.57 9.25 12.10
CA PRO A 252 7.79 10.59 11.58
C PRO A 252 7.22 11.69 12.47
N ARG A 253 8.01 12.73 12.70
CA ARG A 253 7.65 13.92 13.47
C ARG A 253 8.10 15.17 12.73
N MET A 254 7.26 16.20 12.74
CA MET A 254 7.63 17.51 12.21
C MET A 254 8.74 18.14 13.05
N PRO A 255 9.79 18.73 12.43
CA PRO A 255 10.81 19.49 13.13
C PRO A 255 10.27 20.85 13.61
N GLY A 256 10.98 21.48 14.56
CA GLY A 256 10.86 22.93 14.84
C GLY A 256 9.49 23.42 15.33
N GLY A 257 8.74 22.61 16.08
CA GLY A 257 7.45 23.04 16.64
C GLY A 257 6.30 23.13 15.65
N ARG A 258 6.50 22.74 14.38
CA ARG A 258 5.46 22.73 13.33
C ARG A 258 4.57 21.49 13.36
N ARG A 259 4.45 20.83 14.51
CA ARG A 259 3.61 19.62 14.64
C ARG A 259 2.14 20.03 14.42
N PRO A 260 1.37 19.35 13.55
CA PRO A 260 -0.05 19.61 13.43
C PRO A 260 -0.76 19.24 14.75
N TYR A 261 -1.71 20.06 15.18
CA TYR A 261 -2.59 19.77 16.32
C TYR A 261 -3.99 20.35 16.08
N VAL A 262 -4.95 19.86 16.86
CA VAL A 262 -6.35 20.28 16.79
C VAL A 262 -6.49 21.67 17.42
N ARG A 263 -6.78 22.68 16.61
CA ARG A 263 -7.05 24.07 17.04
C ARG A 263 -8.52 24.27 17.42
N ALA A 264 -9.43 23.63 16.70
CA ALA A 264 -10.85 23.56 17.03
C ALA A 264 -11.30 22.10 16.95
N ALA A 265 -12.01 21.64 17.98
CA ALA A 265 -12.43 20.26 18.10
C ALA A 265 -13.26 19.81 16.89
N LEU A 266 -13.03 18.58 16.45
CA LEU A 266 -13.87 17.95 15.44
C LEU A 266 -15.28 17.71 16.02
N PRO A 267 -16.34 17.70 15.19
CA PRO A 267 -17.71 17.57 15.66
C PRO A 267 -17.88 16.39 16.63
N ALA A 268 -18.38 16.70 17.83
CA ALA A 268 -18.66 15.68 18.86
C ALA A 268 -19.86 14.78 18.50
N ARG A 269 -20.68 15.20 17.54
CA ARG A 269 -21.83 14.46 17.00
C ARG A 269 -21.82 14.56 15.48
N GLY A 270 -22.10 13.45 14.82
CA GLY A 270 -22.06 13.36 13.36
C GLY A 270 -20.63 13.27 12.82
N LEU A 271 -20.52 13.04 11.53
CA LEU A 271 -19.28 13.15 10.78
C LEU A 271 -19.22 14.53 10.12
N PRO A 272 -18.02 15.12 9.93
CA PRO A 272 -17.91 16.32 9.11
C PRO A 272 -18.33 16.02 7.66
N ASP A 273 -19.08 16.93 7.06
CA ASP A 273 -19.56 16.76 5.68
C ASP A 273 -18.58 17.33 4.63
N THR A 274 -17.68 18.20 5.06
CA THR A 274 -16.73 18.91 4.18
C THR A 274 -15.31 18.85 4.71
N ILE A 275 -14.37 18.85 3.76
CA ILE A 275 -12.94 19.08 3.99
C ILE A 275 -12.50 20.28 3.14
N GLY A 276 -11.66 21.13 3.70
CA GLY A 276 -11.13 22.30 3.01
C GLY A 276 -9.78 22.74 3.57
N TYR A 277 -9.18 23.71 2.92
CA TYR A 277 -7.87 24.22 3.31
C TYR A 277 -7.85 25.74 3.28
N ASP A 278 -7.32 26.32 4.35
CA ASP A 278 -7.11 27.74 4.55
C ASP A 278 -5.60 28.02 4.41
N PRO A 279 -5.17 28.64 3.28
CA PRO A 279 -3.75 28.88 3.03
C PRO A 279 -3.17 30.00 3.88
N GLU A 280 -3.98 30.95 4.37
CA GLU A 280 -3.48 32.09 5.15
C GLU A 280 -3.01 31.62 6.54
N ASP A 281 -3.77 30.71 7.14
CA ASP A 281 -3.49 30.19 8.48
C ASP A 281 -2.83 28.81 8.49
N GLU A 282 -2.46 28.27 7.32
CA GLU A 282 -1.99 26.90 7.13
C GLU A 282 -2.90 25.89 7.87
N ALA A 283 -4.21 25.91 7.58
CA ALA A 283 -5.19 25.15 8.37
C ALA A 283 -6.04 24.21 7.51
N LEU A 284 -6.14 22.95 7.96
CA LEU A 284 -7.10 22.00 7.43
C LEU A 284 -8.43 22.17 8.16
N LEU A 285 -9.49 22.38 7.39
CA LEU A 285 -10.86 22.59 7.85
C LEU A 285 -11.67 21.31 7.64
N LEU A 286 -12.38 20.87 8.67
CA LEU A 286 -13.16 19.62 8.68
C LEU A 286 -14.53 19.91 9.26
N GLY A 287 -15.47 20.37 8.43
CA GLY A 287 -16.70 21.00 8.89
C GLY A 287 -16.39 22.17 9.84
N GLY A 288 -16.84 22.08 11.10
CA GLY A 288 -16.51 23.05 12.14
C GLY A 288 -15.17 22.84 12.86
N GLY A 289 -14.46 21.74 12.58
CA GLY A 289 -13.17 21.42 13.18
C GLY A 289 -11.98 22.02 12.42
N ARG A 290 -10.85 22.17 13.12
CA ARG A 290 -9.65 22.82 12.56
C ARG A 290 -8.35 22.20 13.06
N ILE A 291 -7.43 21.92 12.14
CA ILE A 291 -6.08 21.44 12.42
C ILE A 291 -5.07 22.42 11.82
N SER A 292 -4.07 22.84 12.60
CA SER A 292 -3.00 23.75 12.15
C SER A 292 -1.75 23.56 13.03
N PRO A 293 -0.53 23.80 12.50
CA PRO A 293 -0.22 24.12 11.10
C PRO A 293 -0.28 22.88 10.20
N VAL A 294 -0.72 23.08 8.96
CA VAL A 294 -0.76 22.10 7.86
C VAL A 294 -0.08 22.77 6.68
N PRO A 295 1.19 22.44 6.37
CA PRO A 295 1.90 23.05 5.26
C PRO A 295 1.16 22.84 3.92
N PRO A 296 1.18 23.81 2.99
CA PRO A 296 0.48 23.69 1.69
C PRO A 296 0.84 22.42 0.93
N GLY A 297 2.11 22.01 0.98
CA GLY A 297 2.57 20.78 0.33
C GLY A 297 1.91 19.49 0.84
N ALA A 298 1.44 19.46 2.10
CA ALA A 298 0.67 18.32 2.62
C ALA A 298 -0.76 18.31 2.05
N TRP A 299 -1.38 19.48 1.93
CA TRP A 299 -2.69 19.63 1.29
C TRP A 299 -2.63 19.34 -0.20
N GLU A 300 -1.60 19.80 -0.90
CA GLU A 300 -1.39 19.64 -2.34
C GLU A 300 -0.87 18.28 -2.76
N PHE A 301 -0.60 17.39 -1.80
CA PHE A 301 -0.02 16.09 -2.10
C PHE A 301 -1.01 15.18 -2.84
N HIS A 302 -0.61 14.74 -4.03
CA HIS A 302 -1.36 13.79 -4.86
C HIS A 302 -0.64 12.44 -4.95
N ALA A 303 -1.43 11.38 -4.92
CA ALA A 303 -0.96 10.02 -5.20
C ALA A 303 -2.11 9.19 -5.75
N GLY A 304 -1.82 8.31 -6.70
CA GLY A 304 -2.84 7.46 -7.33
C GLY A 304 -3.95 8.25 -8.05
N GLY A 305 -3.67 9.50 -8.44
CA GLY A 305 -4.59 10.34 -9.21
C GLY A 305 -5.50 11.27 -8.43
N VAL A 306 -5.43 11.23 -7.10
CA VAL A 306 -6.29 12.02 -6.22
C VAL A 306 -5.45 12.74 -5.19
N ARG A 307 -6.01 13.80 -4.61
CA ARG A 307 -5.42 14.44 -3.44
C ARG A 307 -5.59 13.53 -2.24
N VAL A 308 -4.49 13.23 -1.56
CA VAL A 308 -4.47 12.17 -0.53
C VAL A 308 -5.39 12.50 0.65
N LEU A 309 -5.38 13.75 1.14
CA LEU A 309 -6.20 14.14 2.29
C LEU A 309 -7.70 14.14 1.97
N GLU A 310 -8.10 14.55 0.77
CA GLU A 310 -9.50 14.51 0.32
C GLU A 310 -9.99 13.07 0.22
N GLU A 311 -9.22 12.18 -0.42
CA GLU A 311 -9.57 10.76 -0.55
C GLU A 311 -9.63 10.07 0.82
N TRP A 312 -8.63 10.30 1.68
CA TRP A 312 -8.58 9.72 3.04
C TRP A 312 -9.80 10.13 3.88
N PHE A 313 -10.26 11.37 3.73
CA PHE A 313 -11.46 11.89 4.38
C PHE A 313 -12.73 11.26 3.79
N ALA A 314 -12.84 11.21 2.46
CA ALA A 314 -13.98 10.62 1.75
C ALA A 314 -14.22 9.16 2.14
N GLN A 315 -13.16 8.36 2.33
CA GLN A 315 -13.27 6.96 2.78
C GLN A 315 -13.94 6.84 4.16
N ARG A 316 -13.73 7.82 5.04
CA ARG A 316 -14.26 7.86 6.41
C ARG A 316 -15.68 8.42 6.47
N THR A 317 -15.98 9.46 5.69
CA THR A 317 -17.28 10.14 5.74
C THR A 317 -18.29 9.58 4.74
N GLY A 318 -17.84 8.80 3.76
CA GLY A 318 -18.72 8.28 2.71
C GLY A 318 -19.09 9.33 1.65
N GLY A 319 -18.42 10.49 1.65
CA GLY A 319 -18.66 11.61 0.73
C GLY A 319 -17.87 11.57 -0.58
N GLY A 320 -17.23 10.45 -0.91
CA GLY A 320 -16.50 10.34 -2.17
C GLY A 320 -17.45 10.28 -3.36
N ALA A 321 -17.22 11.13 -4.38
CA ALA A 321 -18.05 11.23 -5.59
C ALA A 321 -18.23 9.88 -6.35
N GLU A 322 -17.34 8.90 -6.10
CA GLU A 322 -17.32 7.61 -6.78
C GLU A 322 -17.92 6.45 -5.95
N THR A 323 -18.37 6.68 -4.72
CA THR A 323 -18.91 5.62 -3.86
C THR A 323 -20.41 5.83 -3.66
N GLU A 324 -21.22 4.97 -4.27
CA GLU A 324 -22.65 4.94 -3.97
C GLU A 324 -22.87 4.74 -2.46
N PRO A 325 -23.81 5.48 -1.84
CA PRO A 325 -24.11 5.30 -0.44
C PRO A 325 -24.52 3.85 -0.18
N PRO A 326 -24.09 3.26 0.94
CA PRO A 326 -24.42 1.87 1.23
C PRO A 326 -25.94 1.73 1.36
N GLU A 327 -26.48 0.70 0.71
CA GLU A 327 -27.89 0.33 0.80
C GLU A 327 -28.33 0.23 2.28
N PRO A 328 -29.45 0.88 2.67
CA PRO A 328 -29.99 0.78 4.03
C PRO A 328 -30.19 -0.68 4.46
N GLY A 329 -29.78 -1.00 5.68
CA GLY A 329 -29.86 -2.37 6.21
C GLY A 329 -28.76 -3.32 5.71
N SER A 330 -27.89 -2.91 4.79
CA SER A 330 -26.72 -3.69 4.41
C SER A 330 -25.62 -3.64 5.48
N LEU A 331 -24.72 -4.63 5.48
CA LEU A 331 -23.55 -4.61 6.37
C LEU A 331 -22.67 -3.37 6.14
N ALA A 332 -22.53 -2.91 4.89
CA ALA A 332 -21.72 -1.72 4.59
C ALA A 332 -22.29 -0.43 5.21
N ALA A 333 -23.60 -0.40 5.52
CA ALA A 333 -24.25 0.73 6.18
C ALA A 333 -23.91 0.82 7.68
N LEU A 334 -23.41 -0.27 8.28
CA LEU A 334 -22.89 -0.24 9.65
C LEU A 334 -21.56 0.52 9.65
N ARG A 335 -21.61 1.78 10.10
CA ARG A 335 -20.50 2.74 10.13
C ARG A 335 -20.53 3.55 11.44
N PRO A 336 -19.40 4.13 11.86
CA PRO A 336 -19.38 5.10 12.96
C PRO A 336 -20.34 6.26 12.69
N THR A 337 -21.09 6.68 13.71
CA THR A 337 -22.02 7.83 13.65
C THR A 337 -21.39 9.14 14.12
N SER A 338 -20.16 9.08 14.63
CA SER A 338 -19.37 10.21 15.14
C SER A 338 -17.91 10.02 14.81
N TRP A 339 -17.15 11.11 14.82
CA TRP A 339 -15.70 11.09 14.55
C TRP A 339 -14.91 10.41 15.69
N PRO A 340 -14.28 9.24 15.46
CA PRO A 340 -13.44 8.58 16.46
C PRO A 340 -12.12 9.34 16.70
N GLN A 341 -11.60 9.31 17.93
CA GLN A 341 -10.35 9.98 18.29
C GLN A 341 -9.14 9.39 17.54
N GLU A 342 -9.21 8.09 17.22
CA GLU A 342 -8.21 7.36 16.46
C GLU A 342 -8.04 7.96 15.06
N TRP A 343 -9.13 8.40 14.42
CA TRP A 343 -9.05 9.04 13.10
C TRP A 343 -8.35 10.40 13.18
N THR A 344 -8.52 11.16 14.26
CA THR A 344 -7.73 12.38 14.48
C THR A 344 -6.24 12.05 14.57
N SER A 345 -5.88 11.03 15.34
CA SER A 345 -4.48 10.62 15.50
C SER A 345 -3.86 10.17 14.18
N GLU A 346 -4.59 9.36 13.41
CA GLU A 346 -4.18 8.93 12.07
C GLU A 346 -4.03 10.10 11.10
N LEU A 347 -4.94 11.09 11.15
CA LEU A 347 -4.88 12.28 10.29
C LEU A 347 -3.66 13.15 10.61
N LEU A 348 -3.36 13.37 11.89
CA LEU A 348 -2.16 14.12 12.29
C LEU A 348 -0.86 13.43 11.84
N GLU A 349 -0.82 12.10 11.91
CA GLU A 349 0.31 11.32 11.38
C GLU A 349 0.40 11.43 9.85
N LEU A 350 -0.74 11.34 9.14
CA LEU A 350 -0.78 11.47 7.69
C LEU A 350 -0.31 12.85 7.23
N ILE A 351 -0.85 13.93 7.82
CA ILE A 351 -0.42 15.30 7.53
C ILE A 351 1.10 15.45 7.72
N THR A 352 1.64 14.91 8.82
CA THR A 352 3.08 14.94 9.11
C THR A 352 3.88 14.24 8.00
N VAL A 353 3.46 13.04 7.58
CA VAL A 353 4.14 12.30 6.51
C VAL A 353 4.07 13.05 5.19
N LEU A 354 2.91 13.56 4.80
CA LEU A 354 2.74 14.27 3.54
C LEU A 354 3.53 15.59 3.51
N ALA A 355 3.57 16.33 4.62
CA ALA A 355 4.39 17.54 4.74
C ALA A 355 5.87 17.23 4.53
N LEU A 356 6.40 16.22 5.22
CA LEU A 356 7.81 15.82 5.10
C LEU A 356 8.15 15.26 3.71
N LEU A 357 7.20 14.59 3.04
CA LEU A 357 7.37 14.15 1.66
C LEU A 357 7.43 15.34 0.70
N ALA A 358 6.55 16.34 0.88
CA ALA A 358 6.54 17.54 0.05
C ALA A 358 7.86 18.34 0.18
N GLU A 359 8.45 18.42 1.37
CA GLU A 359 9.76 19.03 1.60
C GLU A 359 10.90 18.36 0.82
N LEU A 360 10.76 17.07 0.48
CA LEU A 360 11.77 16.31 -0.27
C LEU A 360 11.62 16.43 -1.79
N ALA A 361 10.55 17.03 -2.30
CA ALA A 361 10.30 17.14 -3.74
C ALA A 361 11.46 17.81 -4.53
N PRO A 362 12.09 18.90 -4.05
CA PRO A 362 13.22 19.52 -4.75
C PRO A 362 14.43 18.57 -4.89
N ARG A 363 14.70 17.74 -3.87
CA ARG A 363 15.79 16.75 -3.92
C ARG A 363 15.50 15.64 -4.92
N GLY A 364 14.23 15.25 -5.07
CA GLY A 364 13.80 14.30 -6.10
C GLY A 364 13.99 14.85 -7.51
N GLU A 365 13.72 16.14 -7.73
CA GLU A 365 13.95 16.80 -9.03
C GLU A 365 15.45 16.90 -9.34
N GLU A 366 16.26 17.30 -8.36
CA GLU A 366 17.72 17.34 -8.50
C GLU A 366 18.29 15.96 -8.87
N LEU A 367 17.87 14.90 -8.17
CA LEU A 367 18.28 13.53 -8.48
C LEU A 367 17.90 13.13 -9.91
N ARG A 368 16.69 13.50 -10.35
CA ARG A 368 16.22 13.21 -11.71
C ARG A 368 17.08 13.89 -12.76
N GLN A 369 17.42 15.17 -12.56
CA GLN A 369 18.27 15.92 -13.47
C GLN A 369 19.68 15.31 -13.54
N ARG A 370 20.30 15.05 -12.38
CA ARG A 370 21.63 14.43 -12.31
C ARG A 370 21.67 13.04 -12.95
N THR A 371 20.60 12.27 -12.82
CA THR A 371 20.50 10.94 -13.45
C THR A 371 20.27 11.03 -14.97
N ALA A 372 19.59 12.07 -15.44
CA ALA A 372 19.36 12.28 -16.87
C ALA A 372 20.63 12.74 -17.62
N ASP A 373 21.48 13.54 -16.96
CA ASP A 373 22.70 14.11 -17.54
C ASP A 373 23.95 13.24 -17.29
N GLY A 374 23.89 12.35 -16.30
CA GLY A 374 25.01 11.54 -15.85
C GLY A 374 25.20 10.22 -16.61
N PRO A 375 26.26 9.46 -16.28
CA PRO A 375 26.47 8.14 -16.84
C PRO A 375 25.37 7.18 -16.36
N ALA A 376 24.84 6.37 -17.28
CA ALA A 376 23.65 5.54 -17.05
C ALA A 376 23.92 4.05 -17.27
N ILE A 377 23.18 3.21 -16.55
CA ILE A 377 23.10 1.77 -16.78
C ILE A 377 21.76 1.49 -17.48
N GLY A 378 21.83 1.30 -18.80
CA GLY A 378 20.65 1.13 -19.65
C GLY A 378 20.19 -0.32 -19.81
N ARG A 379 19.00 -0.52 -20.41
CA ARG A 379 18.45 -1.84 -20.75
C ARG A 379 19.35 -2.61 -21.70
N VAL A 380 20.06 -1.95 -22.62
CA VAL A 380 21.01 -2.63 -23.52
C VAL A 380 22.10 -3.34 -22.72
N GLU A 381 22.66 -2.66 -21.73
CA GLU A 381 23.69 -3.24 -20.85
C GLU A 381 23.12 -4.38 -20.01
N LEU A 382 21.94 -4.19 -19.41
CA LEU A 382 21.28 -5.25 -18.62
C LEU A 382 20.96 -6.50 -19.46
N ARG A 383 20.62 -6.33 -20.75
CA ARG A 383 20.45 -7.44 -21.69
C ARG A 383 21.76 -8.14 -22.00
N ALA A 384 22.82 -7.38 -22.27
CA ALA A 384 24.15 -7.94 -22.53
C ALA A 384 24.67 -8.75 -21.32
N ALA A 385 24.30 -8.33 -20.11
CA ALA A 385 24.61 -9.04 -18.86
C ALA A 385 23.67 -10.23 -18.54
N GLY A 386 22.66 -10.51 -19.38
CA GLY A 386 21.69 -11.59 -19.16
C GLY A 386 20.70 -11.35 -18.01
N ILE A 387 20.57 -10.12 -17.53
CA ILE A 387 19.67 -9.74 -16.42
C ILE A 387 18.24 -9.52 -16.94
N VAL A 388 18.11 -8.93 -18.14
CA VAL A 388 16.83 -8.66 -18.80
C VAL A 388 16.75 -9.43 -20.12
N PRO A 389 15.65 -10.17 -20.41
CA PRO A 389 14.50 -10.38 -19.55
C PRO A 389 14.81 -11.32 -18.39
N ALA A 390 14.25 -11.05 -17.20
CA ALA A 390 14.37 -11.95 -16.07
C ALA A 390 13.74 -13.33 -16.38
N PRO A 391 14.32 -14.43 -15.87
CA PRO A 391 13.82 -15.79 -16.10
C PRO A 391 12.41 -15.96 -15.52
N ALA A 392 11.62 -16.87 -16.10
CA ALA A 392 10.21 -17.06 -15.72
C ALA A 392 10.03 -17.41 -14.23
N ALA A 393 10.96 -18.16 -13.64
CA ALA A 393 10.95 -18.50 -12.22
C ALA A 393 11.07 -17.26 -11.31
N ALA A 394 11.78 -16.21 -11.75
CA ALA A 394 11.93 -14.99 -10.97
C ALA A 394 10.66 -14.12 -10.94
N ARG A 395 9.68 -14.41 -11.81
CA ARG A 395 8.41 -13.67 -11.91
C ARG A 395 7.30 -14.23 -11.02
N ARG A 396 7.62 -15.20 -10.17
CA ARG A 396 6.69 -15.96 -9.33
C ARG A 396 7.15 -15.89 -7.86
N PRO A 397 6.26 -16.14 -6.89
CA PRO A 397 6.70 -16.39 -5.52
C PRO A 397 7.70 -17.55 -5.48
N ALA A 398 8.56 -17.60 -4.45
CA ALA A 398 9.42 -18.77 -4.27
C ALA A 398 8.55 -20.02 -4.02
N SER A 399 8.99 -21.17 -4.54
CA SER A 399 8.30 -22.45 -4.39
C SER A 399 8.49 -22.99 -2.98
N VAL A 400 7.75 -22.44 -2.02
CA VAL A 400 7.91 -22.79 -0.61
C VAL A 400 6.56 -22.82 0.08
N LEU A 401 6.18 -24.02 0.53
CA LEU A 401 5.12 -24.28 1.48
C LEU A 401 5.76 -24.57 2.85
N ASP A 402 6.50 -23.60 3.40
CA ASP A 402 7.11 -23.75 4.74
C ASP A 402 6.07 -23.57 5.85
N HIS A 403 4.83 -23.22 5.51
CA HIS A 403 3.75 -22.96 6.46
C HIS A 403 2.69 -24.05 6.31
N HIS A 404 2.29 -24.64 7.45
CA HIS A 404 1.14 -25.53 7.51
C HIS A 404 -0.13 -24.71 7.22
N GLU A 405 -0.50 -24.64 5.94
CA GLU A 405 -1.75 -24.03 5.49
C GLU A 405 -2.87 -25.07 5.58
N GLU A 406 -3.87 -24.82 6.42
CA GLU A 406 -5.07 -25.64 6.45
C GLU A 406 -5.85 -25.41 5.14
N GLY A 407 -6.08 -26.49 4.39
CA GLY A 407 -6.88 -26.50 3.18
C GLY A 407 -8.39 -26.42 3.46
N PRO A 408 -9.21 -26.41 2.40
CA PRO A 408 -10.66 -26.32 2.54
C PRO A 408 -11.22 -27.41 3.46
N GLU A 409 -12.11 -27.04 4.38
CA GLU A 409 -12.75 -27.99 5.32
C GLU A 409 -11.74 -28.81 6.17
N GLY A 410 -10.65 -28.20 6.63
CA GLY A 410 -9.69 -28.89 7.52
C GLY A 410 -8.70 -29.81 6.82
N GLN A 411 -8.61 -29.76 5.49
CA GLN A 411 -7.72 -30.63 4.72
C GLN A 411 -6.27 -30.19 4.87
N PHE A 412 -5.43 -30.94 5.58
CA PHE A 412 -3.99 -30.74 5.53
C PHE A 412 -3.40 -31.47 4.31
N VAL A 413 -2.62 -30.76 3.50
CA VAL A 413 -1.74 -31.43 2.53
C VAL A 413 -0.61 -32.05 3.34
N LEU A 414 -0.48 -33.38 3.31
CA LEU A 414 0.71 -34.07 3.80
C LEU A 414 1.89 -33.58 2.93
N LEU A 415 2.80 -32.81 3.54
CA LEU A 415 4.04 -32.34 2.91
C LEU A 415 5.02 -33.50 2.68
#